data_AF-A0A3D6DQ79-F1
#
_entry.id   AF-A0A3D6DQ79-F1
#
_cell.length_a   1.000
_cell.length_b   1.000
_cell.length_c   1.000
_cell.angle_alpha   90.00
_cell.angle_beta   90.00
_cell.angle_gamma   90.00
#
_symmetry.space_group_name_H-M   'P 1'
#
loop_
_entity.id
_entity.type
_entity.pdbx_description
1 polymer ?
#
loop_
_entity_poly.entity_id
_entity_poly.type
_entity_poly.pdbx_seq_one_letter_code
_entity_poly.pdbx_strand_id
1 'polypeptide(L)'
;MWIAPDRLSDPDLLAFDADRPDFNGALAQFAVGLLQSSTPMNSETAWGKWFAEPPPANVLSEWFAPLAPAFELDAEGARFMQDFSLTAEEGVSNEIGTLLIETPGENALKNNS
;
A
#
# COMPACT_ATOMS: atom_id res chain seq x y z
N MET A 1 -10.50 -0.39 13.98
CA MET A 1 -10.75 0.96 13.42
C MET A 1 -9.98 1.06 12.13
N TRP A 2 -10.59 1.51 11.03
CA TRP A 2 -9.85 1.74 9.79
C TRP A 2 -9.09 3.07 9.86
N ILE A 3 -7.86 3.09 9.38
CA ILE A 3 -6.99 4.28 9.34
C ILE A 3 -6.91 4.71 7.87
N ALA A 4 -7.20 5.98 7.61
CA ALA A 4 -7.00 6.58 6.30
C ALA A 4 -5.55 7.05 6.13
N PRO A 5 -4.98 7.08 4.90
CA PRO A 5 -3.58 7.45 4.70
C PRO A 5 -3.20 8.85 5.21
N ASP A 6 -4.11 9.81 5.15
CA ASP A 6 -3.91 11.16 5.67
C ASP A 6 -3.84 11.23 7.20
N ARG A 7 -4.16 10.14 7.90
CA ARG A 7 -4.00 10.01 9.34
C ARG A 7 -2.65 9.42 9.76
N LEU A 8 -1.74 9.12 8.82
CA LEU A 8 -0.45 8.49 9.15
C LEU A 8 0.44 9.33 10.08
N SER A 9 0.17 10.62 10.24
CA SER A 9 0.85 11.52 11.18
C SER A 9 0.11 11.75 12.50
N ASP A 10 -1.04 11.11 12.70
CA ASP A 10 -1.85 11.22 13.91
C ASP A 10 -1.09 10.62 15.11
N PRO A 11 -0.75 11.42 16.14
CA PRO A 11 0.08 10.96 17.26
C PRO A 11 -0.60 9.89 18.13
N ASP A 12 -1.92 9.72 18.02
CA ASP A 12 -2.65 8.67 18.73
C ASP A 12 -2.52 7.29 18.03
N LEU A 13 -1.98 7.26 16.81
CA LEU A 13 -1.72 6.02 16.07
C LEU A 13 -0.29 5.54 16.34
N LEU A 14 -0.17 4.44 17.08
CA LEU A 14 1.13 3.95 17.56
C LEU A 14 1.82 2.97 16.59
N ALA A 15 1.05 2.11 15.93
CA ALA A 15 1.58 1.07 15.05
C ALA A 15 0.48 0.51 14.12
N PHE A 16 0.91 -0.14 13.03
CA PHE A 16 0.05 -1.06 12.29
C PHE A 16 -0.19 -2.33 13.13
N ASP A 17 -1.44 -2.79 13.13
CA ASP A 17 -1.91 -3.95 13.89
C ASP A 17 -2.78 -4.85 13.01
N ALA A 18 -2.21 -5.28 11.88
CA ALA A 18 -2.81 -6.29 11.02
C ALA A 18 -2.71 -7.68 11.69
N ASP A 19 -3.68 -8.54 11.39
CA ASP A 19 -3.75 -9.93 11.90
C ASP A 19 -2.51 -10.77 11.58
N ARG A 20 -1.71 -10.33 10.60
CA ARG A 20 -0.50 -10.99 10.11
C ARG A 20 0.73 -10.07 10.22
N PRO A 21 1.84 -10.53 10.83
CA PRO A 21 3.06 -9.72 10.96
C PRO A 21 3.65 -9.27 9.62
N ASP A 22 3.59 -10.11 8.58
CA ASP A 22 4.07 -9.76 7.24
C ASP A 22 3.26 -8.62 6.61
N PHE A 23 1.97 -8.52 6.94
CA PHE A 23 1.14 -7.38 6.52
C PHE A 23 1.50 -6.09 7.24
N ASN A 24 1.91 -6.12 8.51
CA ASN A 24 2.43 -4.93 9.18
C ASN A 24 3.69 -4.40 8.47
N GLY A 25 4.58 -5.30 8.05
CA GLY A 25 5.73 -4.97 7.22
C GLY A 25 5.32 -4.37 5.87
N ALA A 26 4.35 -5.01 5.17
CA ALA A 26 3.86 -4.54 3.88
C ALA A 26 3.19 -3.15 3.97
N LEU A 27 2.34 -2.93 4.99
CA LEU A 27 1.68 -1.65 5.24
C LEU A 27 2.69 -0.54 5.57
N ALA A 28 3.72 -0.85 6.37
CA ALA A 28 4.79 0.11 6.65
C ALA A 28 5.57 0.50 5.39
N GLN A 29 5.96 -0.47 4.56
CA GLN A 29 6.65 -0.21 3.30
C GLN A 29 5.77 0.56 2.32
N PHE A 30 4.49 0.22 2.24
CA PHE A 30 3.52 0.95 1.43
C PHE A 30 3.38 2.41 1.88
N ALA A 31 3.25 2.67 3.18
CA ALA A 31 3.15 4.02 3.74
C ALA A 31 4.43 4.84 3.47
N VAL A 32 5.62 4.23 3.63
CA VAL A 32 6.90 4.86 3.30
C VAL A 32 6.95 5.22 1.81
N GLY A 33 6.57 4.29 0.93
CA GLY A 33 6.52 4.54 -0.52
C GLY A 33 5.55 5.67 -0.89
N LEU A 34 4.34 5.65 -0.33
CA LEU A 34 3.34 6.70 -0.55
C LEU A 34 3.87 8.07 -0.13
N LEU A 35 4.44 8.19 1.08
CA LEU A 35 5.02 9.45 1.57
C LEU A 35 6.19 9.90 0.70
N GLN A 36 7.12 9.00 0.38
CA GLN A 36 8.29 9.32 -0.43
C GLN A 36 7.93 9.77 -1.86
N SER A 37 6.90 9.17 -2.47
CA SER A 37 6.48 9.49 -3.84
C SER A 37 5.59 10.72 -3.96
N SER A 38 4.91 11.12 -2.88
CA SER A 38 3.96 12.24 -2.88
C SER A 38 4.52 13.53 -2.27
N THR A 39 5.48 13.42 -1.37
CA THR A 39 6.04 14.59 -0.68
C THR A 39 6.74 15.54 -1.66
N PRO A 40 6.56 16.86 -1.52
CA PRO A 40 7.31 17.84 -2.30
C PRO A 40 8.76 18.00 -1.80
N MET A 41 9.14 17.32 -0.71
CA MET A 41 10.44 17.48 -0.07
C MET A 41 11.54 16.76 -0.84
N ASN A 42 12.62 17.49 -1.12
CA ASN A 42 13.75 16.98 -1.92
C ASN A 42 15.11 17.09 -1.20
N SER A 43 15.11 17.31 0.12
CA SER A 43 16.34 17.40 0.92
C SER A 43 16.19 16.79 2.30
N GLU A 44 17.29 16.24 2.83
CA GLU A 44 17.35 15.63 4.15
C GLU A 44 16.92 16.59 5.26
N THR A 45 17.35 17.86 5.19
CA THR A 45 16.95 18.90 6.16
C THR A 45 15.43 19.10 6.18
N ALA A 46 14.78 19.06 5.02
CA ALA A 46 13.34 19.25 4.94
C ALA A 46 12.57 18.04 5.49
N TRP A 47 13.08 16.82 5.22
CA TRP A 47 12.59 15.60 5.86
C TRP A 47 12.75 15.62 7.38
N GLY A 48 13.91 16.07 7.88
CA GLY A 48 14.16 16.18 9.32
C GLY A 48 13.18 17.12 10.04
N LYS A 49 12.74 18.20 9.39
CA LYS A 49 11.69 19.08 9.93
C LYS A 49 10.35 18.37 10.08
N TRP A 50 9.90 17.68 9.03
CA TRP A 50 8.65 16.92 9.07
C TRP A 50 8.70 15.71 9.99
N PHE A 51 9.88 15.15 10.23
CA PHE A 51 10.04 14.11 11.24
C PHE A 51 9.88 14.67 12.66
N ALA A 52 10.42 15.86 12.94
CA ALA A 52 10.29 16.52 14.24
C ALA A 52 8.87 17.08 14.49
N GLU A 53 8.26 17.64 13.45
CA GLU A 53 6.91 18.21 13.46
C GLU A 53 6.10 17.60 12.29
N PRO A 54 5.40 16.47 12.51
CA PRO A 54 4.66 15.79 11.44
C PRO A 54 3.62 16.66 10.74
N PRO A 55 3.40 16.47 9.42
CA PRO A 55 2.39 17.22 8.68
C PRO A 55 0.99 16.91 9.19
N PRO A 56 0.10 17.89 9.36
CA PRO A 56 -1.29 17.62 9.70
C PRO A 56 -2.01 16.90 8.56
N ALA A 57 -3.14 16.26 8.87
CA ALA A 57 -3.86 15.42 7.91
C ALA A 57 -4.20 16.13 6.60
N ASN A 58 -4.62 17.41 6.65
CA ASN A 58 -4.92 18.17 5.44
C ASN A 58 -3.72 18.35 4.50
N VAL A 59 -2.51 18.49 5.05
CA VAL A 59 -1.27 18.60 4.25
C VAL A 59 -0.96 17.25 3.60
N LEU A 60 -1.16 16.14 4.31
CA LEU A 60 -1.04 14.81 3.73
C LEU A 60 -2.08 14.57 2.63
N SER A 61 -3.34 14.97 2.84
CA SER A 61 -4.38 14.88 1.81
C SER A 61 -3.99 15.67 0.55
N GLU A 62 -3.42 16.86 0.70
CA GLU A 62 -2.92 17.67 -0.42
C GLU A 62 -1.78 16.99 -1.18
N TRP A 63 -0.84 16.35 -0.47
CA TRP A 63 0.26 15.59 -1.10
C TRP A 63 -0.27 14.37 -1.87
N PHE A 64 -1.28 13.68 -1.34
CA PHE A 64 -1.81 12.46 -1.94
C PHE A 64 -2.82 12.72 -3.07
N ALA A 65 -3.50 13.87 -3.08
CA ALA A 65 -4.56 14.18 -4.04
C ALA A 65 -4.17 13.95 -5.52
N PRO A 66 -2.96 14.32 -6.00
CA PRO A 66 -2.56 14.05 -7.39
C PRO A 66 -2.44 12.57 -7.74
N LEU A 67 -2.21 11.70 -6.74
CA LEU A 67 -2.03 10.27 -6.94
C LEU A 67 -3.34 9.49 -6.84
N ALA A 68 -4.43 10.09 -6.36
CA ALA A 68 -5.70 9.41 -6.11
C ALA A 68 -6.18 8.54 -7.29
N PRO A 69 -6.11 8.97 -8.57
CA PRO A 69 -6.54 8.12 -9.69
C PRO A 69 -5.74 6.82 -9.87
N ALA A 70 -4.52 6.75 -9.33
CA ALA A 70 -3.68 5.54 -9.40
C ALA A 70 -4.05 4.50 -8.33
N PHE A 71 -4.83 4.88 -7.32
CA PHE A 71 -5.20 4.03 -6.17
C PHE A 71 -6.57 3.35 -6.33
N GLU A 72 -7.18 3.43 -7.50
CA GLU A 72 -8.45 2.75 -7.80
C GLU A 72 -8.22 1.25 -8.05
N LEU A 73 -8.73 0.40 -7.15
CA LEU A 73 -8.53 -1.05 -7.22
C LEU A 73 -9.40 -1.73 -8.29
N ASP A 74 -10.62 -1.21 -8.50
CA ASP A 74 -11.64 -1.77 -9.39
C ASP A 74 -12.08 -0.75 -10.45
N ALA A 75 -11.09 -0.09 -11.07
CA ALA A 75 -11.33 0.81 -12.20
C ALA A 75 -11.63 0.02 -13.49
N GLU A 76 -12.33 0.66 -14.43
CA GLU A 76 -12.51 0.13 -15.80
C GLU A 76 -11.19 0.08 -16.60
N GLY A 77 -10.21 0.91 -16.24
CA GLY A 77 -8.92 1.02 -16.91
C GLY A 77 -7.75 0.48 -16.08
N ALA A 78 -6.68 1.27 -15.99
CA ALA A 78 -5.55 0.97 -15.10
C ALA A 78 -6.03 0.79 -13.66
N ARG A 79 -5.67 -0.34 -13.03
CA ARG A 79 -6.02 -0.68 -11.65
C ARG A 79 -4.80 -0.65 -10.75
N PHE A 80 -5.00 -0.30 -9.50
CA PHE A 80 -3.94 -0.22 -8.52
C PHE A 80 -3.20 -1.56 -8.39
N MET A 81 -1.88 -1.52 -8.65
CA MET A 81 -0.95 -2.66 -8.57
C MET A 81 -1.35 -3.91 -9.38
N GLN A 82 -2.09 -3.73 -10.47
CA GLN A 82 -2.43 -4.81 -11.40
C GLN A 82 -1.79 -4.56 -12.77
N ASP A 83 -1.48 -5.64 -13.48
CA ASP A 83 -0.91 -5.56 -14.83
C ASP A 83 -1.99 -5.07 -15.82
N PHE A 84 -1.65 -4.06 -16.64
CA PHE A 84 -2.59 -3.46 -17.60
C PHE A 84 -2.98 -4.38 -18.76
N SER A 85 -2.17 -5.41 -19.03
CA SER A 85 -2.43 -6.41 -20.07
C SER A 85 -3.23 -7.61 -19.53
N LEU A 86 -3.44 -7.70 -18.21
CA LEU A 86 -4.19 -8.80 -17.62
C LEU A 86 -5.68 -8.65 -17.94
N THR A 87 -6.16 -9.44 -18.89
CA THR A 87 -7.59 -9.53 -19.23
C THR A 87 -8.23 -10.74 -18.52
N ALA A 88 -9.55 -10.68 -18.32
CA ALA A 88 -10.30 -11.80 -17.75
C ALA A 88 -10.25 -13.07 -18.63
N GLU A 89 -9.89 -12.93 -19.90
CA GLU A 89 -9.85 -14.03 -20.88
C GLU A 89 -8.46 -14.69 -20.99
N GLU A 90 -7.39 -13.97 -20.66
CA GLU A 90 -5.99 -14.42 -20.84
C GLU A 90 -5.30 -14.87 -19.53
N GLY A 91 -6.03 -14.88 -18.41
CA GLY A 91 -5.52 -15.24 -17.08
C GLY A 91 -6.04 -16.58 -16.54
N VAL A 92 -5.25 -17.23 -15.68
CA VAL A 92 -5.74 -18.31 -14.81
C VAL A 92 -6.36 -17.67 -13.56
N SER A 93 -7.59 -18.05 -13.23
CA SER A 93 -8.21 -17.64 -11.98
C SER A 93 -7.52 -18.34 -10.81
N ASN A 94 -6.97 -17.54 -9.89
CA ASN A 94 -6.32 -18.03 -8.68
C ASN A 94 -7.19 -17.71 -7.47
N GLU A 95 -7.14 -18.57 -6.45
CA GLU A 95 -7.73 -18.26 -5.16
C GLU A 95 -6.98 -17.11 -4.48
N ILE A 96 -7.68 -16.25 -3.73
CA ILE A 96 -7.07 -15.11 -3.01
C ILE A 96 -5.90 -15.56 -2.11
N GLY A 97 -5.99 -16.77 -1.55
CA GLY A 97 -4.94 -17.35 -0.71
C GLY A 97 -3.57 -17.40 -1.38
N THR A 98 -3.49 -17.49 -2.71
CA THR A 98 -2.20 -17.56 -3.44
C THR A 98 -1.38 -16.27 -3.37
N LEU A 99 -2.00 -15.14 -2.98
CA LEU A 99 -1.29 -13.87 -2.76
C LEU A 99 -0.51 -13.84 -1.44
N LEU A 100 -0.76 -14.80 -0.54
CA LEU A 100 -0.13 -14.85 0.77
C LEU A 100 1.20 -15.62 0.69
N ILE A 101 2.26 -15.04 1.26
CA ILE A 101 3.65 -15.55 1.19
C ILE A 101 3.81 -17.00 1.70
N GLU A 102 2.92 -17.44 2.60
CA GLU A 102 2.97 -18.74 3.27
C GLU A 102 1.98 -19.78 2.70
N THR A 103 1.21 -19.43 1.66
CA THR A 103 0.28 -20.39 1.04
C THR A 103 1.07 -21.33 0.14
N PRO A 104 0.81 -22.66 0.18
CA PRO A 104 1.44 -23.60 -0.74
C PRO A 104 1.18 -23.16 -2.18
N GLY A 105 2.24 -22.87 -2.94
CA GLY A 105 2.11 -22.57 -4.36
C GLY A 105 1.57 -23.78 -5.13
N GLU A 106 1.12 -23.57 -6.37
CA GLU A 106 0.51 -24.64 -7.20
C GLU A 106 1.33 -25.94 -7.26
N ASN A 107 2.67 -25.85 -7.22
CA ASN A 107 3.57 -27.01 -7.26
C ASN A 107 3.51 -27.87 -5.98
N ALA A 108 3.22 -27.28 -4.82
CA ALA A 108 3.09 -28.02 -3.57
C ALA A 108 1.74 -28.75 -3.46
N LEU A 109 0.70 -28.23 -4.12
CA LEU A 109 -0.61 -28.88 -4.24
C LEU A 109 -0.59 -30.03 -5.25
N LYS A 110 0.08 -29.86 -6.40
CA LYS A 110 0.19 -30.89 -7.45
C LYS A 110 1.05 -32.11 -7.07
N ASN A 111 2.06 -31.93 -6.21
CA ASN A 111 3.00 -33.01 -5.83
C ASN A 111 2.63 -33.81 -4.57
N ASN A 112 1.56 -33.43 -3.87
CA ASN A 112 1.03 -34.14 -2.69
C ASN A 112 -0.36 -34.75 -2.95
N SER A 113 -0.72 -34.92 -4.23
CA SER A 113 -1.87 -35.72 -4.67
C SER A 113 -1.47 -37.19 -4.84
#